data_AF-A0A6N4WVS2-F1
#
_entry.id   AF-A0A6N4WVS2-F1
#
_cell.length_a   1.000
_cell.length_b   1.000
_cell.length_c   1.000
_cell.angle_alpha   90.00
_cell.angle_beta   90.00
_cell.angle_gamma   90.00
#
_symmetry.space_group_name_H-M   'P 1'
#
loop_
_entity.id
_entity.type
_entity.pdbx_description
1 polymer ?
#
loop_
_entity_poly.entity_id
_entity_poly.type
_entity_poly.pdbx_seq_one_letter_code
_entity_poly.pdbx_strand_id
1 'polypeptide(L)'
;MARATNSFGQFWHCQACDGSVVTMSLLRKFVPREALNSVWQRARRGDVPLKQSCPSCSNRMKEVAVETKAGRHCEVDVCTHCQSVWLDGGEWHDLANLKVRAHAPSADLRAAVRERVEQKRRVRNAPSPLEEHSRSELKEECVSPPVLPQSKPSRALREFAPRSQPVRRNVSAVRNRESKARPVESHRRSPNAGAEVTRRRGRQPHQHVYAESEPSRAWGQGPTEFWHWIPALFGMPVEDAQPAGHHKNHERPLLTWTLASGIFLVSALAMLDLEPLIQAYGLIPAEFGRLGGLTWLTSFFLHVGPLHLLGNLYFLVVFGDNVEKCFGGLELFLLIVVATLFGDFVHILFDPSSTIPCVGASGGISGVIAFYALRFPKTQLSMMFWFIKPFWFRMSAIWLFFLWVLMQVVISGQQIAGLSSISGGAHLGGAFVGFVAWLLWRLGGGERDCREAAYHNSL
;
A
#
# COMPACT_ATOMS: atom_id res chain seq x y z
N MET A 1 4.49 15.32 36.86
CA MET A 1 3.31 15.18 35.97
C MET A 1 2.79 13.77 36.07
N ALA A 2 1.47 13.60 36.11
CA ALA A 2 0.82 12.31 36.04
C ALA A 2 0.40 12.04 34.59
N ARG A 3 0.75 10.85 34.07
CA ARG A 3 0.24 10.38 32.77
C ARG A 3 -1.17 9.83 33.00
N ALA A 4 -2.13 10.36 32.27
CA ALA A 4 -3.51 9.91 32.31
C ALA A 4 -3.94 9.45 30.91
N THR A 5 -4.77 8.42 30.88
CA THR A 5 -5.28 7.84 29.63
C THR A 5 -6.79 7.76 29.75
N ASN A 6 -7.51 8.35 28.80
CA ASN A 6 -8.97 8.25 28.73
C ASN A 6 -9.40 7.66 27.38
N SER A 7 -10.72 7.50 27.18
CA SER A 7 -11.32 7.01 25.93
C SER A 7 -11.00 7.87 24.70
N PHE A 8 -10.43 9.07 24.88
CA PHE A 8 -10.11 10.00 23.81
C PHE A 8 -8.62 10.01 23.44
N GLY A 9 -7.71 9.72 24.38
CA GLY A 9 -6.28 9.58 24.14
C GLY A 9 -5.40 9.63 25.41
N GLN A 10 -4.09 9.76 25.20
CA GLN A 10 -3.12 9.99 26.28
C GLN A 10 -2.93 11.49 26.48
N PHE A 11 -2.96 11.93 27.74
CA PHE A 11 -2.65 13.29 28.14
C PHE A 11 -1.77 13.28 29.38
N TRP A 12 -0.97 14.32 29.55
CA TRP A 12 -0.18 14.50 30.76
C TRP A 12 -0.77 15.66 31.53
N HIS A 13 -1.01 15.46 32.83
CA HIS A 13 -1.57 16.48 33.69
C HIS A 13 -0.57 16.83 34.79
N CYS A 14 -0.42 18.11 35.06
CA CYS A 14 0.43 18.62 36.13
C CYS A 14 -0.42 18.97 37.35
N GLN A 15 -0.37 18.11 38.37
CA GLN A 15 -1.11 18.30 39.62
C GLN A 15 -0.72 19.56 40.42
N ALA A 16 0.41 20.19 40.08
CA ALA A 16 0.91 21.39 40.77
C ALA A 16 0.42 22.71 40.15
N CYS A 17 0.12 22.74 38.85
CA CYS A 17 -0.28 23.96 38.14
C CYS A 17 -1.56 23.79 37.30
N ASP A 18 -2.25 22.66 37.43
CA ASP A 18 -3.45 22.29 36.66
C ASP A 18 -3.26 22.23 35.13
N GLY A 19 -2.02 22.40 34.65
CA GLY A 19 -1.68 22.37 33.22
C GLY A 19 -1.74 20.98 32.61
N SER A 20 -1.97 20.91 31.29
CA SER A 20 -2.12 19.66 30.55
C SER A 20 -1.37 19.66 29.21
N VAL A 21 -0.69 18.56 28.88
CA VAL A 21 -0.17 18.30 27.53
C VAL A 21 -1.18 17.48 26.74
N VAL A 22 -1.55 17.96 25.56
CA VAL A 22 -2.52 17.34 24.67
C VAL A 22 -1.92 17.25 23.27
N THR A 23 -2.02 16.10 22.60
CA THR A 23 -1.56 16.01 21.22
C THR A 23 -2.49 16.79 20.27
N MET A 24 -1.94 17.36 19.20
CA MET A 24 -2.73 18.01 18.15
C MET A 24 -3.81 17.08 17.59
N SER A 25 -3.52 15.79 17.46
CA SER A 25 -4.48 14.77 17.02
C SER A 25 -5.68 14.64 17.94
N LEU A 26 -5.47 14.73 19.27
CA LEU A 26 -6.56 14.70 20.24
C LEU A 26 -7.36 16.01 20.21
N LEU A 27 -6.69 17.16 20.10
CA LEU A 27 -7.38 18.45 19.99
C LEU A 27 -8.29 18.54 18.76
N ARG A 28 -7.91 17.90 17.64
CA ARG A 28 -8.74 17.86 16.41
C ARG A 28 -10.11 17.21 16.59
N LYS A 29 -10.35 16.49 17.69
CA LYS A 29 -11.67 15.92 18.02
C LYS A 29 -12.63 16.93 18.65
N PHE A 30 -12.09 17.98 19.27
CA PHE A 30 -12.87 18.94 20.07
C PHE A 30 -12.79 20.38 19.54
N VAL A 31 -11.78 20.69 18.73
CA VAL A 31 -11.51 22.02 18.20
C VAL A 31 -11.60 22.01 16.67
N PRO A 32 -12.23 23.03 16.04
CA PRO A 32 -12.28 23.15 14.57
C PRO A 32 -10.90 23.08 13.93
N ARG A 33 -10.79 22.30 12.86
CA ARG A 33 -9.50 22.00 12.20
C ARG A 33 -8.84 23.24 11.63
N GLU A 34 -9.62 24.20 11.16
CA GLU A 34 -9.15 25.47 10.62
C GLU A 34 -8.41 26.29 11.68
N ALA A 35 -8.93 26.32 12.90
CA ALA A 35 -8.31 27.00 14.03
C ALA A 35 -7.00 26.31 14.40
N LEU A 36 -6.99 24.98 14.56
CA LEU A 36 -5.78 24.23 14.89
C LEU A 36 -4.71 24.31 13.80
N ASN A 37 -5.10 24.30 12.52
CA ASN A 37 -4.17 24.45 11.41
C ASN A 37 -3.50 25.83 11.43
N SER A 38 -4.24 26.89 11.78
CA SER A 38 -3.67 28.24 11.92
C SER A 38 -2.65 28.31 13.06
N VAL A 39 -2.94 27.67 14.20
CA VAL A 39 -2.03 27.57 15.35
C VAL A 39 -0.76 26.81 14.96
N TRP A 40 -0.91 25.67 14.30
CA TRP A 40 0.19 24.84 13.83
C TRP A 40 1.08 25.56 12.80
N GLN A 41 0.47 26.25 11.82
CA GLN A 41 1.21 26.99 10.81
C GLN A 41 2.01 28.15 11.43
N ARG A 42 1.46 28.87 12.41
CA ARG A 42 2.19 29.92 13.13
C ARG A 42 3.34 29.37 13.96
N ALA A 43 3.14 28.26 14.65
CA ALA A 43 4.23 27.56 15.35
C ALA A 43 5.34 27.12 14.37
N ARG A 44 5.00 26.61 13.18
CA ARG A 44 6.00 26.18 12.19
C ARG A 44 6.80 27.31 11.56
N ARG A 45 6.20 28.48 11.33
CA ARG A 45 6.89 29.64 10.72
C ARG A 45 8.05 30.18 11.55
N GLY A 46 8.05 29.94 12.86
CA GLY A 46 9.18 30.26 13.73
C GLY A 46 9.25 31.71 14.22
N ASP A 47 8.33 32.58 13.80
CA ASP A 47 8.23 33.99 14.22
C ASP A 47 7.63 34.17 15.63
N VAL A 48 7.76 33.15 16.48
CA VAL A 48 7.09 33.08 17.80
C VAL A 48 8.11 32.75 18.89
N PRO A 49 7.97 33.33 20.10
CA PRO A 49 8.92 33.12 21.17
C PRO A 49 8.95 31.65 21.62
N LEU A 50 10.18 31.16 21.91
CA LEU A 50 10.41 29.83 22.46
C LEU A 50 10.26 29.88 23.98
N LYS A 51 9.42 29.02 24.55
CA LYS A 51 9.12 28.95 25.98
C LYS A 51 9.64 27.65 26.61
N GLN A 52 8.95 27.15 27.62
CA GLN A 52 9.30 25.99 28.42
C GLN A 52 9.55 24.71 27.61
N SER A 53 10.26 23.75 28.21
CA SER A 53 10.54 22.45 27.61
C SER A 53 9.28 21.58 27.58
N CYS A 54 9.06 20.93 26.44
CA CYS A 54 7.93 20.04 26.22
C CYS A 54 8.00 18.86 27.20
N PRO A 55 6.99 18.62 28.02
CA PRO A 55 7.02 17.53 29.00
C PRO A 55 6.99 16.13 28.37
N SER A 56 6.59 16.03 27.10
CA SER A 56 6.54 14.76 26.36
C SER A 56 7.88 14.39 25.71
N CYS A 57 8.67 15.35 25.24
CA CYS A 57 9.87 15.08 24.43
C CYS A 57 11.05 16.02 24.71
N SER A 58 10.98 16.82 25.78
CA SER A 58 12.00 17.78 26.26
C SER A 58 12.45 18.88 25.29
N ASN A 59 11.87 18.96 24.09
CA ASN A 59 12.15 20.02 23.11
C ASN A 59 11.48 21.34 23.49
N ARG A 60 12.04 22.47 23.06
CA ARG A 60 11.48 23.81 23.33
C ARG A 60 10.11 23.98 22.66
N MET A 61 9.13 24.46 23.42
CA MET A 61 7.80 24.77 22.89
C MET A 61 7.76 26.21 22.35
N LYS A 62 6.85 26.46 21.41
CA LYS A 62 6.64 27.75 20.75
C LYS A 62 5.29 28.32 21.17
N GLU A 63 5.27 29.54 21.69
CA GLU A 63 4.07 30.19 22.19
C GLU A 63 3.28 30.85 21.05
N VAL A 64 2.02 30.47 20.87
CA VAL A 64 1.17 30.95 19.78
C VAL A 64 -0.07 31.62 20.34
N ALA A 65 -0.19 32.93 20.14
CA ALA A 65 -1.40 33.68 20.50
C ALA A 65 -2.58 33.28 19.59
N VAL A 66 -3.72 32.92 20.19
CA VAL A 66 -4.96 32.53 19.51
C VAL A 66 -6.11 33.42 19.97
N GLU A 67 -7.02 33.77 19.06
CA GLU A 67 -8.21 34.58 19.36
C GLU A 67 -9.44 33.68 19.55
N THR A 68 -10.13 33.83 20.67
CA THR A 68 -11.37 33.12 20.98
C THR A 68 -12.60 33.82 20.38
N LYS A 69 -13.73 33.13 20.25
CA LYS A 69 -15.01 33.70 19.76
C LYS A 69 -15.49 34.87 20.60
N ALA A 70 -15.13 34.90 21.89
CA ALA A 70 -15.43 35.98 22.83
C ALA A 70 -14.49 37.20 22.71
N GLY A 71 -13.55 37.20 21.75
CA GLY A 71 -12.59 38.29 21.56
C GLY A 71 -11.44 38.31 22.58
N ARG A 72 -11.30 37.27 23.40
CA ARG A 72 -10.15 37.10 24.32
C ARG A 72 -8.98 36.48 23.58
N HIS A 73 -7.77 36.94 23.86
CA HIS A 73 -6.52 36.34 23.41
C HIS A 73 -6.04 35.33 24.45
N CYS A 74 -5.69 34.12 24.01
CA CYS A 74 -5.09 33.05 24.81
C CYS A 74 -3.80 32.60 24.13
N GLU A 75 -2.78 32.18 24.89
CA GLU A 75 -1.43 31.92 24.38
C GLU A 75 -1.06 30.46 24.57
N VAL A 76 -1.18 29.67 23.50
CA VAL A 76 -0.97 28.22 23.61
C VAL A 76 0.47 27.85 23.26
N ASP A 77 1.07 27.00 24.08
CA ASP A 77 2.42 26.49 23.86
C ASP A 77 2.38 25.27 22.94
N VAL A 78 3.11 25.28 21.82
CA VAL A 78 3.10 24.21 20.82
C VAL A 78 4.49 23.62 20.62
N CYS A 79 4.63 22.31 20.79
CA CYS A 79 5.83 21.55 20.44
C CYS A 79 5.72 21.07 18.99
N THR A 80 6.56 21.61 18.09
CA THR A 80 6.58 21.18 16.68
C THR A 80 7.25 19.82 16.48
N HIS A 81 7.98 19.30 17.47
CA HIS A 81 8.64 18.00 17.40
C HIS A 81 7.68 16.83 17.65
N CYS A 82 7.00 16.81 18.81
CA CYS A 82 6.04 15.75 19.16
C CYS A 82 4.57 16.12 18.91
N GLN A 83 4.32 17.26 18.25
CA GLN A 83 2.98 17.76 17.91
C GLN A 83 2.05 17.89 19.13
N SER A 84 2.61 18.22 20.28
CA SER A 84 1.85 18.38 21.52
C SER A 84 1.67 19.85 21.85
N VAL A 85 0.51 20.18 22.40
CA VAL A 85 0.15 21.51 22.87
C VAL A 85 0.08 21.46 24.39
N TRP A 86 0.73 22.41 25.05
CA TRP A 86 0.63 22.62 26.48
C TRP A 86 -0.45 23.66 26.73
N LEU A 87 -1.38 23.30 27.59
CA LEU A 87 -2.52 24.11 28.01
C LEU A 87 -2.36 24.40 29.48
N ASP A 88 -2.32 25.66 29.87
CA ASP A 88 -2.35 26.02 31.28
C ASP A 88 -3.78 25.93 31.87
N GLY A 89 -3.89 26.11 33.18
CA GLY A 89 -5.15 26.00 33.92
C GLY A 89 -6.17 27.06 33.50
N GLY A 90 -7.00 26.74 32.50
CA GLY A 90 -8.08 27.61 31.99
C GLY A 90 -8.20 27.61 30.47
N GLU A 91 -7.11 27.35 29.76
CA GLU A 91 -7.03 27.43 28.28
C GLU A 91 -7.84 26.37 27.55
N TRP A 92 -8.17 25.26 28.21
CA TRP A 92 -9.07 24.25 27.67
C TRP A 92 -10.44 24.82 27.26
N HIS A 93 -11.01 25.71 28.07
CA HIS A 93 -12.31 26.34 27.78
C HIS A 93 -12.22 27.35 26.64
N ASP A 94 -11.06 27.98 26.48
CA ASP A 94 -10.80 28.97 25.43
C ASP A 94 -10.49 28.30 24.07
N LEU A 95 -9.78 27.16 24.07
CA LEU A 95 -9.51 26.36 22.87
C LEU A 95 -10.75 25.71 22.27
N ALA A 96 -11.68 25.24 23.09
CA ALA A 96 -12.97 24.72 22.62
C ALA A 96 -13.79 25.82 21.90
N ASN A 97 -13.53 27.09 22.20
CA ASN A 97 -14.26 28.25 21.72
C ASN A 97 -13.45 29.16 20.77
N LEU A 98 -12.49 28.61 20.02
CA LEU A 98 -11.67 29.39 19.09
C LEU A 98 -12.46 30.04 17.96
N LYS A 99 -12.12 31.29 17.64
CA LYS A 99 -12.69 32.02 16.52
C LYS A 99 -12.00 31.54 15.25
N VAL A 100 -12.75 30.84 14.40
CA VAL A 100 -12.28 30.49 13.06
C VAL A 100 -12.22 31.78 12.25
N ARG A 101 -11.04 32.44 12.22
CA ARG A 101 -10.75 33.40 11.15
C ARG A 101 -10.54 32.57 9.89
N ALA A 102 -11.59 32.41 9.10
CA ALA A 102 -11.46 31.98 7.72
C ALA A 102 -10.43 32.90 7.07
N HIS A 103 -9.20 32.41 6.87
CA HIS A 103 -8.24 33.11 6.04
C HIS A 103 -8.76 32.98 4.62
N ALA A 104 -9.64 33.90 4.23
CA ALA A 104 -9.81 34.25 2.84
C ALA A 104 -8.39 34.50 2.30
N PRO A 105 -7.93 33.75 1.28
CA PRO A 105 -6.62 34.04 0.69
C PRO A 105 -6.60 35.52 0.30
N SER A 106 -5.47 36.19 0.57
CA SER A 106 -5.32 37.64 0.31
C SER A 106 -5.78 37.96 -1.11
N ALA A 107 -6.30 39.17 -1.33
CA ALA A 107 -6.74 39.59 -2.67
C ALA A 107 -5.66 39.34 -3.73
N ASP A 108 -4.39 39.53 -3.34
CA ASP A 108 -3.21 39.26 -4.17
C ASP A 108 -3.01 37.77 -4.47
N LEU A 109 -3.22 36.88 -3.50
CA LEU A 109 -3.14 35.44 -3.73
C LEU A 109 -4.30 34.94 -4.60
N ARG A 110 -5.49 35.52 -4.46
CA ARG A 110 -6.64 35.22 -5.35
C ARG A 110 -6.43 35.73 -6.77
N ALA A 111 -5.73 36.85 -6.92
CA ALA A 111 -5.34 37.39 -8.22
C ALA A 111 -4.27 36.49 -8.87
N ALA A 112 -3.22 36.14 -8.14
CA ALA A 112 -2.13 35.28 -8.60
C ALA A 112 -2.62 33.85 -8.97
N VAL A 113 -3.57 33.30 -8.21
CA VAL A 113 -4.19 32.01 -8.54
C VAL A 113 -5.06 32.12 -9.79
N ARG A 114 -5.85 33.20 -9.95
CA ARG A 114 -6.63 33.43 -11.17
C ARG A 114 -5.74 33.57 -12.40
N GLU A 115 -4.66 34.33 -12.30
CA GLU A 115 -3.69 34.52 -13.37
C GLU A 115 -3.02 33.19 -13.77
N ARG A 116 -2.61 32.37 -12.80
CA ARG A 116 -2.07 31.02 -13.08
C ARG A 116 -3.07 30.08 -13.73
N VAL A 117 -4.34 30.14 -13.34
CA VAL A 117 -5.41 29.34 -13.96
C VAL A 117 -5.66 29.79 -15.40
N GLU A 118 -5.69 31.11 -15.65
CA GLU A 118 -5.83 31.69 -16.98
C GLU A 118 -4.64 31.31 -17.89
N GLN A 119 -3.41 31.36 -17.35
CA GLN A 119 -2.20 30.99 -18.07
C GLN A 119 -2.18 29.50 -18.43
N LYS A 120 -2.56 28.62 -17.51
CA LYS A 120 -2.72 27.18 -17.81
C LYS A 120 -3.82 26.93 -18.84
N ARG A 121 -4.92 27.71 -18.81
CA ARG A 121 -6.00 27.60 -19.79
C ARG A 121 -5.54 28.05 -21.18
N ARG A 122 -4.72 29.10 -21.27
CA ARG A 122 -4.10 29.56 -22.53
C ARG A 122 -3.14 28.52 -23.10
N VAL A 123 -2.29 27.91 -22.27
CA VAL A 123 -1.37 26.84 -22.70
C VAL A 123 -2.14 25.60 -23.16
N ARG A 124 -3.21 25.22 -22.46
CA ARG A 124 -4.05 24.07 -22.83
C ARG A 124 -4.86 24.31 -24.12
N ASN A 125 -5.26 25.55 -24.36
CA ASN A 125 -6.07 25.92 -25.52
C ASN A 125 -5.23 26.50 -26.67
N ALA A 126 -3.89 26.50 -26.55
CA ALA A 126 -3.00 26.89 -27.63
C ALA A 126 -3.06 25.78 -28.71
N PRO A 127 -3.38 26.12 -29.97
CA PRO A 127 -3.37 25.15 -31.05
C PRO A 127 -1.94 24.59 -31.21
N SER A 128 -1.83 23.31 -31.53
CA SER A 128 -0.53 22.68 -31.70
C SER A 128 0.15 23.24 -32.97
N PRO A 129 1.50 23.32 -33.03
CA PRO A 129 2.22 23.77 -34.22
C PRO A 129 1.90 22.96 -35.50
N LEU A 130 1.33 21.75 -35.35
CA LEU A 130 0.93 20.89 -36.45
C LEU A 130 -0.44 21.26 -37.06
N GLU A 131 -1.29 21.99 -36.33
CA GLU A 131 -2.59 22.46 -36.85
C GLU A 131 -2.49 23.76 -37.64
N GLU A 132 -1.44 24.55 -37.41
CA GLU A 132 -1.25 25.85 -38.08
C GLU A 132 -0.71 25.67 -39.52
N HIS A 133 0.12 24.65 -39.75
CA HIS A 133 0.61 24.30 -41.10
C HIS A 133 -0.48 23.68 -41.99
N SER A 134 -1.40 22.89 -41.41
CA SER A 134 -2.49 22.26 -42.17
C SER A 134 -3.58 23.27 -42.57
N ARG A 135 -3.69 24.41 -41.88
CA ARG A 135 -4.63 25.50 -42.23
C ARG A 135 -4.10 26.47 -43.29
N SER A 136 -2.79 26.57 -43.50
CA SER A 136 -2.22 27.43 -44.55
C SER A 136 -2.24 26.77 -45.93
N GLU A 137 -2.11 25.44 -46.02
CA GLU A 137 -2.09 24.71 -47.30
C GLU A 137 -3.48 24.47 -47.92
N LEU A 138 -4.56 24.55 -47.14
CA LEU A 138 -5.93 24.32 -47.64
C LEU A 138 -6.63 25.58 -48.20
N LYS A 139 -5.93 26.71 -48.34
CA LYS A 139 -6.51 27.99 -48.80
C LYS A 139 -6.19 28.37 -50.24
N GLU A 140 -5.37 27.59 -50.95
CA GLU A 140 -5.00 27.83 -52.34
C GLU A 140 -5.39 26.65 -53.24
N GLU A 141 -6.69 26.35 -53.37
CA GLU A 141 -7.24 25.71 -54.58
C GLU A 141 -8.75 25.55 -54.46
N CYS A 142 -9.50 26.45 -55.10
CA CYS A 142 -10.83 26.15 -55.65
C CYS A 142 -11.23 27.27 -56.62
N VAL A 143 -10.78 27.13 -57.86
CA VAL A 143 -11.33 27.83 -59.01
C VAL A 143 -12.76 27.33 -59.24
N SER A 144 -13.71 28.25 -59.35
CA SER A 144 -15.14 27.96 -59.51
C SER A 144 -15.46 27.42 -60.91
N PRO A 145 -16.27 26.36 -61.07
CA PRO A 145 -16.93 26.07 -62.33
C PRO A 145 -18.35 26.68 -62.38
N PRO A 146 -18.91 26.91 -63.58
CA PRO A 146 -20.08 27.75 -63.78
C PRO A 146 -21.40 27.06 -63.46
N VAL A 147 -22.38 27.90 -63.14
CA VAL A 147 -23.78 27.61 -62.79
C VAL A 147 -24.53 26.96 -63.97
N LEU A 148 -25.27 25.87 -63.70
CA LEU A 148 -26.32 25.35 -64.57
C LEU A 148 -27.67 25.29 -63.83
N PRO A 149 -28.80 25.53 -64.54
CA PRO A 149 -30.08 25.87 -63.91
C PRO A 149 -30.90 24.65 -63.47
N GLN A 150 -31.77 24.91 -62.49
CA GLN A 150 -32.65 23.95 -61.82
C GLN A 150 -33.70 23.33 -62.77
N SER A 151 -33.95 22.04 -62.60
CA SER A 151 -35.19 21.38 -63.02
C SER A 151 -35.66 20.36 -61.98
N LYS A 152 -36.85 20.58 -61.40
CA LYS A 152 -37.65 19.54 -60.72
C LYS A 152 -38.30 18.65 -61.79
N PRO A 153 -38.60 17.35 -61.51
CA PRO A 153 -39.96 17.01 -61.07
C PRO A 153 -40.14 15.77 -60.14
N SER A 154 -41.17 15.88 -59.29
CA SER A 154 -42.17 14.92 -58.76
C SER A 154 -41.99 13.37 -58.63
N ARG A 155 -42.46 12.90 -57.45
CA ARG A 155 -43.34 11.72 -57.15
C ARG A 155 -42.73 10.29 -57.13
N ALA A 156 -42.74 9.62 -55.96
CA ALA A 156 -43.70 8.54 -55.62
C ALA A 156 -43.26 7.68 -54.40
N LEU A 157 -44.27 7.33 -53.60
CA LEU A 157 -44.39 6.39 -52.48
C LEU A 157 -43.51 5.12 -52.48
N ARG A 158 -43.09 4.70 -51.27
CA ARG A 158 -43.33 3.34 -50.73
C ARG A 158 -43.09 3.26 -49.22
N GLU A 159 -44.07 2.65 -48.54
CA GLU A 159 -44.11 2.25 -47.13
C GLU A 159 -43.06 1.20 -46.79
N PHE A 160 -42.63 1.11 -45.51
CA PHE A 160 -42.77 -0.10 -44.67
C PHE A 160 -42.33 0.20 -43.22
N ALA A 161 -43.09 -0.36 -42.28
CA ALA A 161 -43.19 -0.06 -40.84
C ALA A 161 -42.09 -0.71 -39.95
N PRO A 162 -42.01 -0.38 -38.63
CA PRO A 162 -40.95 -0.80 -37.73
C PRO A 162 -41.28 -2.09 -36.96
N ARG A 163 -40.27 -2.88 -36.58
CA ARG A 163 -40.43 -4.03 -35.67
C ARG A 163 -39.84 -3.74 -34.29
N SER A 164 -40.74 -3.74 -33.31
CA SER A 164 -40.47 -3.84 -31.88
C SER A 164 -40.80 -5.27 -31.39
N GLN A 165 -40.01 -5.74 -30.42
CA GLN A 165 -40.41 -6.42 -29.18
C GLN A 165 -39.55 -7.64 -28.78
N PRO A 166 -39.31 -7.82 -27.47
CA PRO A 166 -38.57 -8.93 -26.87
C PRO A 166 -39.48 -10.08 -26.40
N VAL A 167 -38.94 -11.28 -26.23
CA VAL A 167 -39.67 -12.43 -25.67
C VAL A 167 -39.05 -12.86 -24.33
N ARG A 168 -39.95 -13.08 -23.36
CA ARG A 168 -39.73 -13.54 -21.99
C ARG A 168 -40.52 -14.86 -21.80
N ARG A 169 -40.12 -15.64 -20.78
CA ARG A 169 -40.87 -16.71 -20.05
C ARG A 169 -40.98 -18.08 -20.75
N ASN A 170 -41.04 -19.26 -20.10
CA ASN A 170 -41.21 -19.68 -18.69
C ASN A 170 -40.85 -21.18 -18.54
N VAL A 171 -40.22 -21.58 -17.42
CA VAL A 171 -40.64 -22.59 -16.41
C VAL A 171 -41.31 -23.91 -16.86
N SER A 172 -40.78 -25.08 -16.44
CA SER A 172 -41.46 -26.11 -15.58
C SER A 172 -40.81 -27.52 -15.60
N ALA A 173 -40.77 -28.15 -14.41
CA ALA A 173 -41.03 -29.58 -14.09
C ALA A 173 -39.94 -30.69 -14.17
N VAL A 174 -39.35 -30.98 -13.00
CA VAL A 174 -39.42 -32.25 -12.20
C VAL A 174 -39.57 -33.61 -12.91
N ARG A 175 -38.62 -34.55 -12.67
CA ARG A 175 -38.92 -35.95 -12.24
C ARG A 175 -37.68 -36.72 -11.72
N ASN A 176 -37.85 -37.34 -10.55
CA ASN A 176 -37.01 -38.38 -9.92
C ASN A 176 -37.06 -39.72 -10.68
N ARG A 177 -36.00 -40.53 -10.60
CA ARG A 177 -36.10 -41.96 -10.26
C ARG A 177 -34.75 -42.62 -9.93
N GLU A 178 -34.82 -43.54 -8.99
CA GLU A 178 -33.77 -44.24 -8.25
C GLU A 178 -33.21 -45.50 -8.95
N SER A 179 -32.01 -45.90 -8.50
CA SER A 179 -31.54 -47.28 -8.19
C SER A 179 -31.55 -48.38 -9.25
N LYS A 180 -30.40 -49.05 -9.45
CA LYS A 180 -30.16 -50.46 -9.03
C LYS A 180 -28.75 -50.96 -9.40
N ALA A 181 -28.26 -51.88 -8.57
CA ALA A 181 -26.94 -52.49 -8.58
C ALA A 181 -26.88 -53.83 -9.35
N ARG A 182 -25.71 -54.10 -9.99
CA ARG A 182 -24.96 -55.40 -10.15
C ARG A 182 -25.68 -56.66 -10.72
N PRO A 183 -25.02 -57.81 -11.07
CA PRO A 183 -23.58 -58.16 -11.24
C PRO A 183 -23.26 -59.17 -12.42
N VAL A 184 -22.00 -59.67 -12.46
CA VAL A 184 -21.46 -60.98 -12.95
C VAL A 184 -21.11 -61.20 -14.44
N GLU A 185 -19.80 -61.15 -14.73
CA GLU A 185 -18.88 -62.21 -15.23
C GLU A 185 -19.37 -63.33 -16.20
N SER A 186 -18.65 -63.54 -17.32
CA SER A 186 -18.10 -64.87 -17.69
C SER A 186 -17.32 -64.89 -19.02
N HIS A 187 -16.14 -65.52 -18.94
CA HIS A 187 -15.35 -66.27 -19.91
C HIS A 187 -15.63 -66.23 -21.43
N ARG A 188 -14.56 -65.98 -22.21
CA ARG A 188 -14.18 -66.84 -23.35
C ARG A 188 -12.65 -66.96 -23.50
N ARG A 189 -12.20 -68.20 -23.71
CA ARG A 189 -10.82 -68.64 -23.93
C ARG A 189 -10.42 -68.54 -25.42
N SER A 190 -9.09 -68.56 -25.62
CA SER A 190 -8.34 -69.19 -26.73
C SER A 190 -7.78 -68.24 -27.82
N PRO A 191 -6.77 -68.67 -28.60
CA PRO A 191 -5.35 -68.66 -28.22
C PRO A 191 -4.51 -67.92 -29.29
N ASN A 192 -3.36 -67.35 -28.91
CA ASN A 192 -2.19 -67.26 -29.79
C ASN A 192 -1.00 -66.74 -28.97
N ALA A 193 -0.23 -67.70 -28.48
CA ALA A 193 1.16 -67.48 -28.11
C ALA A 193 1.96 -67.44 -29.41
N GLY A 194 2.62 -66.33 -29.68
CA GLY A 194 3.52 -66.21 -30.83
C GLY A 194 3.87 -64.76 -31.13
N ALA A 195 4.98 -64.31 -30.54
CA ALA A 195 5.77 -63.15 -30.96
C ALA A 195 5.07 -61.77 -30.97
N GLU A 196 5.28 -60.99 -29.90
CA GLU A 196 5.93 -59.69 -30.10
C GLU A 196 6.50 -59.14 -28.79
N VAL A 197 7.82 -59.14 -28.76
CA VAL A 197 8.68 -58.46 -27.81
C VAL A 197 8.57 -56.96 -28.07
N THR A 198 8.63 -56.16 -27.00
CA THR A 198 8.72 -54.69 -26.93
C THR A 198 7.43 -53.85 -26.93
N ARG A 199 7.00 -53.50 -25.71
CA ARG A 199 6.57 -52.16 -25.22
C ARG A 199 5.45 -52.28 -24.19
N ARG A 200 5.76 -52.88 -23.04
CA ARG A 200 5.17 -52.42 -21.78
C ARG A 200 6.05 -51.29 -21.25
N ARG A 201 5.73 -50.04 -21.61
CA ARG A 201 6.05 -48.91 -20.74
C ARG A 201 5.33 -49.21 -19.42
N GLY A 202 6.09 -49.71 -18.45
CA GLY A 202 5.63 -49.82 -17.09
C GLY A 202 5.14 -48.46 -16.66
N ARG A 203 3.83 -48.37 -16.42
CA ARG A 203 3.23 -47.28 -15.66
C ARG A 203 3.75 -47.48 -14.23
N GLN A 204 4.95 -46.98 -13.96
CA GLN A 204 5.42 -46.85 -12.58
C GLN A 204 4.39 -45.95 -11.87
N PRO A 205 3.85 -46.37 -10.73
CA PRO A 205 3.13 -45.42 -9.90
C PRO A 205 4.14 -44.32 -9.58
N HIS A 206 3.79 -43.06 -9.90
CA HIS A 206 4.56 -41.91 -9.46
C HIS A 206 4.67 -42.01 -7.93
N GLN A 207 5.80 -42.53 -7.44
CA GLN A 207 6.20 -42.35 -6.06
C GLN A 207 6.27 -40.84 -5.91
N HIS A 208 5.33 -40.30 -5.15
CA HIS A 208 5.51 -39.02 -4.51
C HIS A 208 6.77 -39.16 -3.65
N VAL A 209 7.92 -38.82 -4.24
CA VAL A 209 9.12 -38.50 -3.50
C VAL A 209 8.79 -37.19 -2.80
N TYR A 210 8.06 -37.29 -1.69
CA TYR A 210 8.29 -36.36 -0.61
C TYR A 210 9.73 -36.63 -0.20
N ALA A 211 10.67 -35.90 -0.82
CA ALA A 211 12.00 -35.78 -0.26
C ALA A 211 11.75 -35.36 1.19
N GLU A 212 12.11 -36.23 2.12
CA GLU A 212 12.01 -35.95 3.54
C GLU A 212 12.70 -34.61 3.76
N SER A 213 11.90 -33.55 3.95
CA SER A 213 12.40 -32.30 4.50
C SER A 213 13.11 -32.70 5.78
N GLU A 214 14.35 -32.23 5.99
CA GLU A 214 15.05 -32.43 7.26
C GLU A 214 14.06 -32.27 8.41
N PRO A 215 14.10 -33.17 9.41
CA PRO A 215 13.11 -33.16 10.48
C PRO A 215 12.99 -31.75 11.02
N SER A 216 11.81 -31.16 10.84
CA SER A 216 11.52 -29.82 11.30
C SER A 216 11.96 -29.74 12.76
N ARG A 217 12.92 -28.85 13.07
CA ARG A 217 13.56 -28.75 14.39
C ARG A 217 12.50 -28.77 15.51
N ALA A 218 12.84 -29.14 16.73
CA ALA A 218 11.87 -29.09 17.84
C ALA A 218 11.50 -27.65 18.23
N TRP A 219 10.31 -27.46 18.80
CA TRP A 219 9.87 -26.20 19.41
C TRP A 219 10.86 -25.76 20.51
N GLY A 220 11.17 -24.46 20.59
CA GLY A 220 12.08 -23.91 21.61
C GLY A 220 13.57 -23.92 21.25
N GLN A 221 13.99 -24.57 20.16
CA GLN A 221 15.38 -24.51 19.69
C GLN A 221 15.61 -23.26 18.83
N GLY A 222 16.63 -22.47 19.19
CA GLY A 222 17.09 -21.32 18.43
C GLY A 222 17.80 -21.68 17.12
N PRO A 223 18.10 -20.69 16.27
CA PRO A 223 18.72 -20.90 14.98
C PRO A 223 20.17 -21.36 15.14
N THR A 224 20.63 -22.21 14.21
CA THR A 224 21.99 -22.77 14.17
C THR A 224 23.04 -21.71 13.88
N GLU A 225 22.69 -20.74 13.04
CA GLU A 225 23.58 -19.69 12.61
C GLU A 225 23.42 -18.45 13.49
N PHE A 226 24.55 -17.93 13.98
CA PHE A 226 24.56 -16.81 14.92
C PHE A 226 23.88 -15.57 14.35
N TRP A 227 24.00 -15.30 13.05
CA TRP A 227 23.43 -14.10 12.44
C TRP A 227 21.90 -14.08 12.44
N HIS A 228 21.21 -15.23 12.54
CA HIS A 228 19.75 -15.29 12.66
C HIS A 228 19.23 -14.71 14.00
N TRP A 229 20.09 -14.58 15.01
CA TRP A 229 19.73 -13.95 16.27
C TRP A 229 19.52 -12.43 16.12
N ILE A 230 20.19 -11.79 15.17
CA ILE A 230 20.10 -10.34 14.95
C ILE A 230 18.68 -9.92 14.54
N PRO A 231 18.08 -10.41 13.44
CA PRO A 231 16.71 -10.06 13.08
C PRO A 231 15.70 -10.53 14.13
N ALA A 232 15.92 -11.69 14.75
CA ALA A 232 15.06 -12.20 15.80
C ALA A 232 15.01 -11.31 17.05
N LEU A 233 16.13 -10.65 17.41
CA LEU A 233 16.19 -9.69 18.52
C LEU A 233 15.24 -8.50 18.30
N PHE A 234 15.02 -8.11 17.05
CA PHE A 234 14.06 -7.09 16.64
C PHE A 234 12.64 -7.65 16.43
N GLY A 235 12.40 -8.92 16.79
CA GLY A 235 11.12 -9.59 16.60
C GLY A 235 10.80 -9.91 15.14
N MET A 236 11.80 -9.95 14.25
CA MET A 236 11.59 -10.26 12.84
C MET A 236 11.60 -11.79 12.60
N PRO A 237 10.81 -12.28 11.63
CA PRO A 237 10.72 -13.71 11.33
C PRO A 237 11.96 -14.24 10.63
N VAL A 238 12.58 -15.25 11.20
CA VAL A 238 13.71 -15.97 10.60
C VAL A 238 13.20 -17.17 9.81
N GLU A 239 13.61 -17.28 8.54
CA GLU A 239 13.35 -18.46 7.72
C GLU A 239 14.33 -19.58 8.11
N ASP A 240 13.86 -20.58 8.85
CA ASP A 240 14.75 -21.52 9.57
C ASP A 240 14.95 -22.87 8.87
N ALA A 241 14.25 -23.14 7.76
CA ALA A 241 14.51 -24.29 6.87
C ALA A 241 13.68 -24.16 5.57
N GLN A 242 14.36 -23.92 4.45
CA GLN A 242 13.78 -24.22 3.13
C GLN A 242 13.90 -25.74 2.87
N PRO A 243 12.95 -26.36 2.16
CA PRO A 243 13.11 -27.74 1.71
C PRO A 243 14.43 -27.89 0.91
N ALA A 244 15.21 -28.93 1.21
CA ALA A 244 16.48 -29.19 0.54
C ALA A 244 16.29 -29.22 -0.99
N GLY A 245 16.97 -28.31 -1.69
CA GLY A 245 16.90 -28.16 -3.15
C GLY A 245 16.89 -26.71 -3.68
N HIS A 246 16.59 -25.72 -2.82
CA HIS A 246 16.32 -24.35 -3.28
C HIS A 246 17.54 -23.48 -3.62
N HIS A 247 18.75 -23.89 -3.23
CA HIS A 247 19.99 -23.15 -3.46
C HIS A 247 20.82 -23.67 -4.63
N LYS A 248 20.31 -24.64 -5.43
CA LYS A 248 21.15 -25.25 -6.47
C LYS A 248 21.30 -24.44 -7.76
N ASN A 249 20.55 -23.35 -7.97
CA ASN A 249 20.70 -22.54 -9.18
C ASN A 249 21.15 -21.08 -8.97
N HIS A 250 22.07 -20.69 -9.86
CA HIS A 250 22.75 -19.40 -9.99
C HIS A 250 21.87 -18.26 -10.53
N GLU A 251 20.56 -18.46 -10.70
CA GLU A 251 19.64 -17.37 -11.03
C GLU A 251 19.45 -16.51 -9.78
N ARG A 252 20.39 -15.58 -9.59
CA ARG A 252 20.32 -14.59 -8.53
C ARG A 252 19.01 -13.80 -8.73
N PRO A 253 18.20 -13.60 -7.68
CA PRO A 253 17.00 -12.76 -7.75
C PRO A 253 17.42 -11.29 -7.97
N LEU A 254 17.74 -10.97 -9.22
CA LEU A 254 18.38 -9.72 -9.61
C LEU A 254 17.49 -8.54 -9.25
N LEU A 255 16.17 -8.64 -9.45
CA LEU A 255 15.29 -7.54 -9.12
C LEU A 255 15.27 -7.28 -7.63
N THR A 256 15.11 -8.32 -6.80
CA THR A 256 15.01 -8.16 -5.34
C THR A 256 16.25 -7.45 -4.80
N TRP A 257 17.44 -7.89 -5.20
CA TRP A 257 18.70 -7.30 -4.73
C TRP A 257 18.99 -5.93 -5.34
N THR A 258 18.70 -5.72 -6.63
CA THR A 258 18.90 -4.39 -7.26
C THR A 258 17.93 -3.36 -6.70
N LEU A 259 16.67 -3.74 -6.46
CA LEU A 259 15.67 -2.88 -5.84
C LEU A 259 16.01 -2.58 -4.39
N ALA A 260 16.39 -3.59 -3.60
CA ALA A 260 16.86 -3.39 -2.22
C ALA A 260 18.07 -2.43 -2.17
N SER A 261 19.03 -2.59 -3.08
CA SER A 261 20.19 -1.70 -3.20
C SER A 261 19.80 -0.28 -3.59
N GLY A 262 18.85 -0.13 -4.53
CA GLY A 262 18.31 1.15 -4.94
C GLY A 262 17.56 1.87 -3.82
N ILE A 263 16.71 1.16 -3.07
CA ILE A 263 16.02 1.68 -1.88
C ILE A 263 17.06 2.12 -0.85
N PHE A 264 18.05 1.27 -0.55
CA PHE A 264 19.12 1.60 0.39
C PHE A 264 19.86 2.86 -0.03
N LEU A 265 20.32 2.95 -1.27
CA LEU A 265 21.10 4.08 -1.77
C LEU A 265 20.30 5.38 -1.69
N VAL A 266 19.07 5.40 -2.22
CA VAL A 266 18.23 6.60 -2.22
C VAL A 266 17.87 7.02 -0.80
N SER A 267 17.46 6.07 0.06
CA SER A 267 17.15 6.37 1.46
C SER A 267 18.36 6.83 2.26
N ALA A 268 19.52 6.21 2.09
CA ALA A 268 20.74 6.58 2.81
C ALA A 268 21.22 7.98 2.42
N LEU A 269 21.16 8.32 1.12
CA LEU A 269 21.43 9.68 0.65
C LEU A 269 20.39 10.66 1.19
N ALA A 270 19.10 10.29 1.18
CA ALA A 270 18.05 11.13 1.71
C ALA A 270 18.19 11.40 3.22
N MET A 271 18.77 10.47 3.98
CA MET A 271 19.05 10.64 5.41
C MET A 271 20.08 11.72 5.72
N LEU A 272 20.88 12.18 4.74
CA LEU A 272 21.81 13.30 4.92
C LEU A 272 21.07 14.64 5.12
N ASP A 273 19.85 14.76 4.58
CA ASP A 273 18.97 15.93 4.73
C ASP A 273 17.49 15.49 4.81
N LEU A 274 17.20 14.70 5.85
CA LEU A 274 16.00 13.87 5.92
C LEU A 274 14.68 14.66 5.92
N GLU A 275 14.59 15.68 6.78
CA GLU A 275 13.33 16.41 6.98
C GLU A 275 12.90 17.18 5.72
N PRO A 276 13.77 17.98 5.07
CA PRO A 276 13.42 18.64 3.81
C PRO A 276 13.07 17.66 2.70
N LEU A 277 13.80 16.55 2.54
CA LEU A 277 13.56 15.58 1.47
C LEU A 277 12.26 14.80 1.68
N ILE A 278 11.92 14.41 2.90
CA ILE A 278 10.61 13.81 3.21
C ILE A 278 9.48 14.79 2.92
N GLN A 279 9.63 16.06 3.30
CA GLN A 279 8.62 17.07 3.00
C GLN A 279 8.48 17.33 1.49
N ALA A 280 9.59 17.32 0.75
CA ALA A 280 9.62 17.61 -0.68
C ALA A 280 9.15 16.44 -1.56
N TYR A 281 9.42 15.19 -1.16
CA TYR A 281 9.21 14.01 -2.00
C TYR A 281 8.34 12.91 -1.37
N GLY A 282 7.95 13.04 -0.11
CA GLY A 282 6.98 12.15 0.54
C GLY A 282 5.55 12.42 0.09
N LEU A 283 4.71 11.38 0.13
CA LEU A 283 3.29 11.46 -0.22
C LEU A 283 2.51 12.12 0.91
N ILE A 284 2.05 13.35 0.70
CA ILE A 284 1.18 14.05 1.66
C ILE A 284 -0.27 13.87 1.18
N PRO A 285 -1.16 13.19 1.95
CA PRO A 285 -2.53 12.93 1.51
C PRO A 285 -3.32 14.17 1.12
N ALA A 286 -3.24 15.25 1.91
CA ALA A 286 -3.90 16.53 1.61
C ALA A 286 -3.42 17.18 0.31
N GLU A 287 -2.25 16.78 -0.20
CA GLU A 287 -1.60 17.34 -1.37
C GLU A 287 -1.16 16.23 -2.34
N PHE A 288 -1.97 15.17 -2.47
CA PHE A 288 -1.62 13.96 -3.23
C PHE A 288 -1.22 14.22 -4.70
N GLY A 289 -1.61 15.36 -5.28
CA GLY A 289 -1.23 15.78 -6.64
C GLY A 289 0.10 16.54 -6.74
N ARG A 290 0.85 16.70 -5.64
CA ARG A 290 2.15 17.40 -5.64
C ARG A 290 3.13 16.80 -6.65
N LEU A 291 3.96 17.67 -7.23
CA LEU A 291 4.93 17.30 -8.27
C LEU A 291 4.29 16.52 -9.45
N GLY A 292 3.04 16.82 -9.78
CA GLY A 292 2.31 16.10 -10.84
C GLY A 292 1.95 14.65 -10.49
N GLY A 293 1.95 14.28 -9.21
CA GLY A 293 1.72 12.92 -8.73
C GLY A 293 3.00 12.10 -8.52
N LEU A 294 4.18 12.67 -8.76
CA LEU A 294 5.46 11.97 -8.58
C LEU A 294 5.67 11.45 -7.15
N THR A 295 5.06 12.11 -6.15
CA THR A 295 5.16 11.73 -4.74
C THR A 295 4.58 10.36 -4.41
N TRP A 296 3.72 9.80 -5.27
CA TRP A 296 3.21 8.42 -5.15
C TRP A 296 4.29 7.35 -5.42
N LEU A 297 5.33 7.72 -6.17
CA LEU A 297 6.45 6.81 -6.48
C LEU A 297 7.67 7.14 -5.62
N THR A 298 7.96 8.42 -5.39
CA THR A 298 9.15 8.81 -4.60
C THR A 298 8.98 8.49 -3.12
N SER A 299 7.76 8.44 -2.59
CA SER A 299 7.46 8.01 -1.21
C SER A 299 8.04 6.62 -0.90
N PHE A 300 8.03 5.71 -1.88
CA PHE A 300 8.53 4.34 -1.76
C PHE A 300 10.02 4.27 -1.34
N PHE A 301 10.82 5.22 -1.82
CA PHE A 301 12.27 5.23 -1.62
C PHE A 301 12.72 6.00 -0.38
N LEU A 302 11.80 6.59 0.39
CA LEU A 302 12.11 7.42 1.55
C LEU A 302 11.75 6.69 2.85
N HIS A 303 12.59 6.80 3.88
CA HIS A 303 12.37 6.16 5.16
C HIS A 303 12.70 7.11 6.31
N VAL A 304 11.84 7.19 7.32
CA VAL A 304 11.99 8.08 8.50
C VAL A 304 13.18 7.76 9.42
N GLY A 305 13.93 6.68 9.17
CA GLY A 305 15.13 6.36 9.92
C GLY A 305 15.75 5.00 9.58
N PRO A 306 16.95 4.71 10.11
CA PRO A 306 17.71 3.50 9.75
C PRO A 306 16.97 2.20 10.06
N LEU A 307 16.31 2.09 11.21
CA LEU A 307 15.58 0.87 11.57
C LEU A 307 14.39 0.61 10.64
N HIS A 308 13.69 1.68 10.21
CA HIS A 308 12.60 1.56 9.25
C HIS A 308 13.10 1.10 7.88
N LEU A 309 14.24 1.65 7.42
CA LEU A 309 14.89 1.21 6.19
C LEU A 309 15.33 -0.25 6.28
N LEU A 310 16.09 -0.61 7.32
CA LEU A 310 16.61 -1.97 7.51
C LEU A 310 15.48 -3.00 7.59
N GLY A 311 14.38 -2.70 8.27
CA GLY A 311 13.22 -3.58 8.32
C GLY A 311 12.59 -3.82 6.94
N ASN A 312 12.44 -2.78 6.12
CA ASN A 312 11.90 -2.92 4.76
C ASN A 312 12.85 -3.74 3.86
N LEU A 313 14.15 -3.45 3.90
CA LEU A 313 15.14 -4.21 3.14
C LEU A 313 15.18 -5.69 3.55
N TYR A 314 15.11 -5.95 4.86
CA TYR A 314 15.04 -7.30 5.41
C TYR A 314 13.84 -8.07 4.85
N PHE A 315 12.64 -7.51 4.97
CA PHE A 315 11.42 -8.18 4.48
C PHE A 315 11.41 -8.34 2.96
N LEU A 316 11.92 -7.36 2.22
CA LEU A 316 12.05 -7.46 0.77
C LEU A 316 12.99 -8.61 0.38
N VAL A 317 14.16 -8.74 1.01
CA VAL A 317 15.12 -9.80 0.67
C VAL A 317 14.62 -11.18 1.10
N VAL A 318 14.11 -11.32 2.34
CA VAL A 318 13.65 -12.62 2.88
C VAL A 318 12.49 -13.19 2.06
N PHE A 319 11.55 -12.36 1.61
CA PHE A 319 10.37 -12.84 0.89
C PHE A 319 10.48 -12.65 -0.63
N GLY A 320 11.10 -11.58 -1.09
CA GLY A 320 11.24 -11.23 -2.51
C GLY A 320 12.02 -12.27 -3.30
N ASP A 321 13.12 -12.82 -2.75
CA ASP A 321 13.92 -13.84 -3.42
C ASP A 321 13.08 -15.07 -3.80
N ASN A 322 12.19 -15.49 -2.90
CA ASN A 322 11.33 -16.65 -3.09
C ASN A 322 10.17 -16.34 -4.06
N VAL A 323 9.63 -15.13 -4.00
CA VAL A 323 8.58 -14.68 -4.92
C VAL A 323 9.13 -14.50 -6.33
N GLU A 324 10.30 -13.88 -6.51
CA GLU A 324 10.93 -13.64 -7.81
C GLU A 324 11.19 -14.95 -8.56
N LYS A 325 11.73 -15.97 -7.88
CA LYS A 325 11.97 -17.29 -8.47
C LYS A 325 10.70 -17.99 -8.96
N CYS A 326 9.56 -17.67 -8.35
CA CYS A 326 8.28 -18.31 -8.65
C CYS A 326 7.41 -17.51 -9.61
N PHE A 327 7.50 -16.20 -9.52
CA PHE A 327 6.62 -15.25 -10.17
C PHE A 327 7.27 -14.58 -11.37
N GLY A 328 8.60 -14.51 -11.39
CA GLY A 328 9.39 -13.77 -12.36
C GLY A 328 9.75 -12.37 -11.85
N GLY A 329 10.83 -11.80 -12.39
CA GLY A 329 11.29 -10.47 -12.04
C GLY A 329 10.31 -9.39 -12.47
N LEU A 330 9.82 -9.41 -13.71
CA LEU A 330 8.90 -8.39 -14.20
C LEU A 330 7.58 -8.37 -13.40
N GLU A 331 7.05 -9.54 -13.09
CA GLU A 331 5.82 -9.74 -12.34
C GLU A 331 5.99 -9.27 -10.89
N LEU A 332 7.14 -9.56 -10.27
CA LEU A 332 7.47 -9.01 -8.95
C LEU A 332 7.57 -7.47 -8.99
N PHE A 333 8.19 -6.90 -10.02
CA PHE A 333 8.25 -5.44 -10.18
C PHE A 333 6.86 -4.82 -10.29
N LEU A 334 6.01 -5.37 -11.15
CA LEU A 334 4.63 -4.92 -11.32
C LEU A 334 3.82 -5.08 -10.03
N LEU A 335 3.97 -6.19 -9.31
CA LEU A 335 3.36 -6.41 -8.01
C LEU A 335 3.74 -5.31 -7.04
N ILE A 336 5.03 -5.02 -6.88
CA ILE A 336 5.50 -3.98 -5.94
C ILE A 336 4.95 -2.61 -6.32
N VAL A 337 5.02 -2.22 -7.59
CA VAL A 337 4.53 -0.91 -8.06
C VAL A 337 3.02 -0.79 -7.82
N VAL A 338 2.22 -1.77 -8.25
CA VAL A 338 0.76 -1.72 -8.10
C VAL A 338 0.36 -1.78 -6.62
N ALA A 339 1.04 -2.61 -5.81
CA ALA A 339 0.79 -2.70 -4.37
C ALA A 339 1.14 -1.39 -3.65
N THR A 340 2.20 -0.71 -4.07
CA THR A 340 2.59 0.60 -3.52
C THR A 340 1.53 1.65 -3.86
N LEU A 341 1.18 1.80 -5.14
CA LEU A 341 0.19 2.79 -5.58
C LEU A 341 -1.19 2.55 -4.97
N PHE A 342 -1.63 1.29 -4.90
CA PHE A 342 -2.92 0.96 -4.31
C PHE A 342 -2.89 1.09 -2.77
N GLY A 343 -1.78 0.75 -2.13
CA GLY A 343 -1.57 1.01 -0.70
C GLY A 343 -1.65 2.51 -0.38
N ASP A 344 -0.94 3.34 -1.13
CA ASP A 344 -0.96 4.80 -1.01
C ASP A 344 -2.38 5.36 -1.23
N PHE A 345 -3.11 4.82 -2.21
CA PHE A 345 -4.52 5.17 -2.40
C PHE A 345 -5.38 4.85 -1.16
N VAL A 346 -5.26 3.65 -0.58
CA VAL A 346 -6.00 3.28 0.63
C VAL A 346 -5.57 4.14 1.83
N HIS A 347 -4.29 4.46 1.95
CA HIS A 347 -3.80 5.39 2.98
C HIS A 347 -4.48 6.76 2.87
N ILE A 348 -4.54 7.33 1.67
CA ILE A 348 -5.20 8.62 1.40
C ILE A 348 -6.69 8.53 1.71
N LEU A 349 -7.36 7.44 1.36
CA LEU A 349 -8.79 7.27 1.66
C LEU A 349 -9.08 7.29 3.17
N PHE A 350 -8.16 6.81 4.00
CA PHE A 350 -8.36 6.73 5.45
C PHE A 350 -8.11 8.06 6.18
N ASP A 351 -7.21 8.91 5.67
CA ASP A 351 -7.05 10.29 6.15
C ASP A 351 -6.66 11.26 5.02
N PRO A 352 -7.62 11.66 4.16
CA PRO A 352 -7.34 12.50 3.00
C PRO A 352 -6.93 13.92 3.39
N SER A 353 -7.18 14.33 4.63
CA SER A 353 -6.81 15.63 5.17
C SER A 353 -5.44 15.66 5.83
N SER A 354 -4.74 14.51 5.90
CA SER A 354 -3.44 14.42 6.56
C SER A 354 -2.41 15.28 5.84
N THR A 355 -1.73 16.11 6.61
CA THR A 355 -0.53 16.85 6.19
C THR A 355 0.76 16.13 6.56
N ILE A 356 0.66 14.91 7.10
CA ILE A 356 1.81 14.10 7.51
C ILE A 356 2.22 13.25 6.30
N PRO A 357 3.48 13.35 5.83
CA PRO A 357 3.95 12.52 4.72
C PRO A 357 3.93 11.03 5.07
N CYS A 358 3.35 10.23 4.17
CA CYS A 358 3.49 8.79 4.11
C CYS A 358 4.73 8.46 3.28
N VAL A 359 5.64 7.67 3.85
CA VAL A 359 6.89 7.25 3.21
C VAL A 359 7.23 5.81 3.62
N GLY A 360 7.92 5.11 2.73
CA GLY A 360 8.44 3.77 2.97
C GLY A 360 7.98 2.76 1.92
N ALA A 361 8.80 1.74 1.70
CA ALA A 361 8.52 0.66 0.75
C ALA A 361 7.47 -0.35 1.27
N SER A 362 7.01 -0.20 2.51
CA SER A 362 6.26 -1.22 3.25
C SER A 362 4.90 -1.55 2.64
N GLY A 363 4.24 -0.60 1.97
CA GLY A 363 3.01 -0.86 1.21
C GLY A 363 3.25 -1.88 0.09
N GLY A 364 4.26 -1.64 -0.75
CA GLY A 364 4.66 -2.57 -1.82
C GLY A 364 5.12 -3.92 -1.29
N ILE A 365 5.97 -3.92 -0.26
CA ILE A 365 6.48 -5.14 0.39
C ILE A 365 5.35 -5.96 1.04
N SER A 366 4.29 -5.31 1.55
CA SER A 366 3.11 -6.01 2.06
C SER A 366 2.44 -6.88 1.00
N GLY A 367 2.46 -6.45 -0.26
CA GLY A 367 2.00 -7.25 -1.40
C GLY A 367 2.87 -8.49 -1.63
N VAL A 368 4.20 -8.35 -1.52
CA VAL A 368 5.15 -9.47 -1.62
C VAL A 368 4.94 -10.47 -0.48
N ILE A 369 4.79 -9.99 0.76
CA ILE A 369 4.51 -10.82 1.94
C ILE A 369 3.20 -11.61 1.77
N ALA A 370 2.14 -10.94 1.30
CA ALA A 370 0.85 -11.59 1.06
C ALA A 370 0.95 -12.69 0.01
N PHE A 371 1.60 -12.41 -1.14
CA PHE A 371 1.84 -13.41 -2.17
C PHE A 371 2.64 -14.60 -1.63
N TYR A 372 3.74 -14.32 -0.91
CA TYR A 372 4.59 -15.34 -0.31
C TYR A 372 3.81 -16.24 0.65
N ALA A 373 3.07 -15.67 1.60
CA ALA A 373 2.33 -16.43 2.60
C ALA A 373 1.23 -17.32 1.99
N LEU A 374 0.59 -16.87 0.91
CA LEU A 374 -0.42 -17.64 0.19
C LEU A 374 0.20 -18.73 -0.69
N ARG A 375 1.39 -18.49 -1.23
CA ARG A 375 2.13 -19.46 -2.05
C ARG A 375 2.81 -20.53 -1.21
N PHE A 376 3.30 -20.18 -0.04
CA PHE A 376 4.08 -21.04 0.86
C PHE A 376 3.40 -21.17 2.23
N PRO A 377 2.12 -21.59 2.30
CA PRO A 377 1.32 -21.47 3.52
C PRO A 377 1.83 -22.34 4.67
N LYS A 378 2.57 -23.41 4.37
CA LYS A 378 3.10 -24.35 5.36
C LYS A 378 4.54 -24.06 5.80
N THR A 379 5.24 -23.15 5.13
CA THR A 379 6.63 -22.80 5.48
C THR A 379 6.68 -22.26 6.89
N GLN A 380 7.55 -22.83 7.72
CA GLN A 380 7.69 -22.45 9.12
C GLN A 380 8.67 -21.28 9.24
N LEU A 381 8.20 -20.18 9.82
CA LEU A 381 9.04 -19.06 10.19
C LEU A 381 9.25 -19.11 11.71
N SER A 382 10.51 -18.96 12.12
CA SER A 382 10.90 -18.89 13.52
C SER A 382 10.81 -17.46 14.01
N MET A 383 10.22 -17.28 15.18
CA MET A 383 10.10 -15.99 15.86
C MET A 383 10.67 -16.13 17.27
N MET A 384 11.34 -15.07 17.75
CA MET A 384 11.85 -15.01 19.12
C MET A 384 11.04 -14.00 19.94
N PHE A 385 10.61 -14.41 21.13
CA PHE A 385 9.97 -13.53 22.11
C PHE A 385 10.94 -13.25 23.26
N TRP A 386 11.16 -11.97 23.63
CA TRP A 386 12.24 -11.59 24.57
C TRP A 386 11.78 -11.17 25.98
N PHE A 387 10.49 -10.89 26.20
CA PHE A 387 10.01 -10.14 27.39
C PHE A 387 10.33 -10.75 28.77
N ILE A 388 10.64 -12.05 28.88
CA ILE A 388 11.02 -12.69 30.15
C ILE A 388 12.25 -13.60 29.96
N LYS A 389 12.22 -14.47 28.95
CA LYS A 389 13.38 -15.26 28.49
C LYS A 389 13.26 -15.42 26.96
N PRO A 390 14.40 -15.47 26.23
CA PRO A 390 14.39 -15.75 24.79
C PRO A 390 13.67 -17.07 24.52
N PHE A 391 12.47 -16.99 23.96
CA PHE A 391 11.65 -18.14 23.63
C PHE A 391 11.43 -18.19 22.13
N TRP A 392 11.87 -19.28 21.51
CA TRP A 392 11.72 -19.53 20.09
C TRP A 392 10.44 -20.30 19.84
N PHE A 393 9.54 -19.72 19.05
CA PHE A 393 8.35 -20.40 18.57
C PHE A 393 8.33 -20.38 17.05
N ARG A 394 7.72 -21.42 16.46
CA ARG A 394 7.58 -21.52 15.01
C ARG A 394 6.13 -21.46 14.64
N MET A 395 5.86 -20.79 13.53
CA MET A 395 4.51 -20.66 13.03
C MET A 395 4.55 -20.70 11.51
N SER A 396 3.55 -21.32 10.91
CA SER A 396 3.44 -21.35 9.46
C SER A 396 3.20 -19.93 8.91
N ALA A 397 3.76 -19.62 7.75
CA ALA A 397 3.67 -18.31 7.11
C ALA A 397 2.22 -17.79 6.98
N ILE A 398 1.25 -18.66 6.69
CA ILE A 398 -0.17 -18.25 6.56
C ILE A 398 -0.77 -17.76 7.87
N TRP A 399 -0.43 -18.39 9.01
CA TRP A 399 -0.91 -18.00 10.33
C TRP A 399 -0.25 -16.70 10.79
N LEU A 400 1.05 -16.53 10.53
CA LEU A 400 1.75 -15.27 10.79
C LEU A 400 1.15 -14.13 9.96
N PHE A 401 0.90 -14.37 8.68
CA PHE A 401 0.27 -13.39 7.80
C PHE A 401 -1.14 -13.04 8.27
N PHE A 402 -1.95 -14.03 8.66
CA PHE A 402 -3.29 -13.79 9.21
C PHE A 402 -3.23 -12.92 10.48
N LEU A 403 -2.36 -13.25 11.44
CA LEU A 403 -2.18 -12.46 12.65
C LEU A 403 -1.69 -11.04 12.33
N TRP A 404 -0.78 -10.91 11.37
CA TRP A 404 -0.30 -9.61 10.89
C TRP A 404 -1.42 -8.79 10.25
N VAL A 405 -2.29 -9.38 9.42
CA VAL A 405 -3.46 -8.68 8.84
C VAL A 405 -4.39 -8.18 9.95
N LEU A 406 -4.69 -9.00 10.97
CA LEU A 406 -5.49 -8.56 12.11
C LEU A 406 -4.85 -7.36 12.82
N MET A 407 -3.53 -7.40 13.04
CA MET A 407 -2.79 -6.28 13.59
C MET A 407 -2.89 -5.02 12.69
N GLN A 408 -2.78 -5.17 11.37
CA GLN A 408 -2.92 -4.03 10.43
C GLN A 408 -4.34 -3.44 10.42
N VAL A 409 -5.38 -4.25 10.63
CA VAL A 409 -6.76 -3.74 10.82
C VAL A 409 -6.85 -2.86 12.07
N VAL A 410 -6.26 -3.29 13.18
CA VAL A 410 -6.19 -2.48 14.42
C VAL A 410 -5.41 -1.19 14.18
N ILE A 411 -4.24 -1.28 13.54
CA ILE A 411 -3.40 -0.10 13.21
C ILE A 411 -4.15 0.85 12.27
N SER A 412 -4.93 0.33 11.32
CA SER A 412 -5.76 1.14 10.42
C SER A 412 -6.84 1.91 11.19
N GLY A 413 -7.50 1.26 12.15
CA GLY A 413 -8.43 1.93 13.06
C GLY A 413 -7.75 3.03 13.88
N GLN A 414 -6.52 2.77 14.35
CA GLN A 414 -5.72 3.78 15.06
C GLN A 414 -5.27 4.93 14.14
N GLN A 415 -4.94 4.66 12.87
CA GLN A 415 -4.62 5.67 11.88
C GLN A 415 -5.80 6.61 11.67
N ILE A 416 -7.01 6.07 11.42
CA ILE A 416 -8.24 6.86 11.26
C ILE A 416 -8.54 7.68 12.52
N ALA A 417 -8.26 7.12 13.71
CA ALA A 417 -8.42 7.81 14.98
C ALA A 417 -7.30 8.84 15.30
N GLY A 418 -6.27 8.97 14.45
CA GLY A 418 -5.12 9.84 14.65
C GLY A 418 -4.16 9.42 15.77
N LEU A 419 -4.17 8.13 16.14
CA LEU A 419 -3.40 7.54 17.25
C LEU A 419 -2.13 6.81 16.80
N SER A 420 -1.97 6.55 15.49
CA SER A 420 -0.83 5.84 14.92
C SER A 420 -0.15 6.68 13.83
N SER A 421 1.18 6.67 13.79
CA SER A 421 1.99 7.19 12.69
C SER A 421 2.32 6.14 11.62
N ILE A 422 1.95 4.87 11.87
CA ILE A 422 2.11 3.76 10.93
C ILE A 422 0.85 3.67 10.08
N SER A 423 1.02 3.59 8.76
CA SER A 423 -0.13 3.40 7.88
C SER A 423 -0.55 1.93 7.78
N GLY A 424 -1.51 1.53 8.61
CA GLY A 424 -2.21 0.26 8.42
C GLY A 424 -2.95 0.19 7.07
N GLY A 425 -3.50 1.31 6.61
CA GLY A 425 -4.20 1.38 5.32
C GLY A 425 -3.31 1.04 4.14
N ALA A 426 -2.09 1.59 4.10
CA ALA A 426 -1.11 1.27 3.07
C ALA A 426 -0.75 -0.23 3.06
N HIS A 427 -0.52 -0.80 4.23
CA HIS A 427 -0.19 -2.22 4.37
C HIS A 427 -1.34 -3.14 3.93
N LEU A 428 -2.58 -2.83 4.34
CA LEU A 428 -3.75 -3.60 3.93
C LEU A 428 -4.02 -3.50 2.42
N GLY A 429 -3.87 -2.30 1.85
CA GLY A 429 -4.00 -2.09 0.40
C GLY A 429 -2.95 -2.89 -0.38
N GLY A 430 -1.68 -2.82 0.03
CA GLY A 430 -0.61 -3.59 -0.59
C GLY A 430 -0.83 -5.10 -0.48
N ALA A 431 -1.20 -5.60 0.70
CA ALA A 431 -1.51 -7.01 0.92
C ALA A 431 -2.69 -7.49 0.07
N PHE A 432 -3.71 -6.65 -0.13
CA PHE A 432 -4.83 -6.97 -1.03
C PHE A 432 -4.37 -7.16 -2.48
N VAL A 433 -3.50 -6.29 -2.99
CA VAL A 433 -2.91 -6.46 -4.33
C VAL A 433 -2.11 -7.77 -4.40
N GLY A 434 -1.34 -8.10 -3.37
CA GLY A 434 -0.62 -9.38 -3.30
C GLY A 434 -1.53 -10.60 -3.34
N PHE A 435 -2.67 -10.56 -2.64
CA PHE A 435 -3.70 -11.60 -2.72
C PHE A 435 -4.26 -11.74 -4.14
N VAL A 436 -4.60 -10.63 -4.80
CA VAL A 436 -5.11 -10.63 -6.17
C VAL A 436 -4.06 -11.18 -7.15
N ALA A 437 -2.80 -10.75 -7.03
CA ALA A 437 -1.70 -11.23 -7.85
C ALA A 437 -1.50 -12.75 -7.69
N TRP A 438 -1.53 -13.27 -6.46
CA TRP A 438 -1.47 -14.70 -6.19
C TRP A 438 -2.65 -15.45 -6.82
N LEU A 439 -3.86 -14.90 -6.72
CA LEU A 439 -5.05 -15.52 -7.30
C LEU A 439 -4.94 -15.61 -8.82
N LEU A 440 -4.53 -14.52 -9.49
CA LEU A 440 -4.33 -14.50 -10.94
C LEU A 440 -3.23 -15.47 -11.38
N TRP A 441 -2.09 -15.47 -10.69
CA TRP A 441 -0.99 -16.40 -10.92
C TRP A 441 -1.44 -17.86 -10.80
N ARG A 442 -2.22 -18.18 -9.77
CA ARG A 442 -2.75 -19.52 -9.53
C ARG A 442 -3.72 -19.95 -10.63
N LEU A 443 -4.62 -19.05 -11.05
CA LEU A 443 -5.58 -19.31 -12.14
C LEU A 443 -4.90 -19.46 -13.50
N GLY A 444 -3.78 -18.77 -13.73
CA GLY A 444 -2.94 -18.89 -14.91
C GLY A 444 -2.15 -20.21 -15.00
N GLY A 445 -2.17 -21.03 -13.95
CA GLY A 445 -1.46 -22.31 -13.92
C GLY A 445 -0.04 -22.24 -13.37
N GLY A 446 0.34 -21.15 -12.68
CA GLY A 446 1.69 -20.94 -12.17
C GLY A 446 2.23 -22.02 -11.22
N GLU A 447 1.35 -22.83 -10.61
CA GLU A 447 1.77 -24.02 -9.85
C GLU A 447 2.55 -25.04 -10.69
N ARG A 448 2.31 -25.10 -12.02
CA ARG A 448 3.05 -25.96 -12.95
C ARG A 448 4.40 -25.35 -13.29
N ASP A 449 4.41 -24.07 -13.62
CA ASP A 449 5.63 -23.33 -14.02
C ASP A 449 6.67 -23.32 -12.89
N CYS A 450 6.23 -23.11 -11.64
CA CYS A 450 7.12 -23.23 -10.48
C CYS A 450 7.71 -24.62 -10.29
N ARG A 451 6.92 -25.67 -10.55
CA ARG A 451 7.38 -27.06 -10.37
C ARG A 451 8.34 -27.45 -11.48
N GLU A 452 8.10 -27.00 -12.71
CA GLU A 452 9.02 -27.19 -13.83
C GLU A 452 10.32 -26.42 -13.60
N ALA A 453 10.27 -25.17 -13.13
CA ALA A 453 11.46 -24.43 -12.71
C ALA A 453 12.23 -25.15 -11.61
N ALA A 454 11.55 -25.64 -10.56
CA ALA A 454 12.20 -26.42 -9.50
C ALA A 454 12.81 -27.74 -10.01
N TYR A 455 12.18 -28.40 -10.99
CA TYR A 455 12.65 -29.65 -11.57
C TYR A 455 13.87 -29.45 -12.48
N HIS A 456 13.83 -28.46 -13.38
CA HIS A 456 14.95 -28.10 -14.25
C HIS A 456 16.18 -27.66 -13.46
N ASN A 457 15.98 -27.08 -12.27
CA ASN A 457 17.05 -26.63 -11.39
C ASN A 457 17.62 -27.76 -10.49
N SER A 458 17.12 -29.00 -10.62
CA SER A 458 17.56 -30.17 -9.83
C SER A 458 18.39 -31.19 -10.63
N LEU A 459 18.48 -31.00 -11.95
CA LEU A 459 19.36 -31.70 -12.89
C LEU A 459 20.64 -30.91 -13.10
#